data_AF-A0A374UNN5-F1
#
_entry.id   AF-A0A374UNN5-F1
#
_cell.length_a   1.000
_cell.length_b   1.000
_cell.length_c   1.000
_cell.angle_alpha   90.00
_cell.angle_beta   90.00
_cell.angle_gamma   90.00
#
_symmetry.space_group_name_H-M   'P 1'
#
loop_
_entity.id
_entity.type
_entity.pdbx_description
1 polymer ?
#
loop_
_entity_poly.entity_id
_entity_poly.type
_entity_poly.pdbx_seq_one_letter_code
_entity_poly.pdbx_strand_id
1 'polypeptide(L)'
;MLFRRYASPFLLVDQMLLTGQFSEFVTEIFDYDTDDRLWNIFLHKVDGQTSFNDWKASIGLGQNSNIEMTKNEIETTINDSFDILNGFEPTS
;
A
#
# COMPACT_ATOMS: atom_id res chain seq x y z
N MET A 1 -4.47 -30.52 8.02
CA MET A 1 -5.12 -29.71 6.98
C MET A 1 -6.65 -29.78 7.10
N LEU A 2 -7.22 -29.32 8.22
CA LEU A 2 -8.68 -29.33 8.47
C LEU A 2 -9.35 -27.96 8.20
N PHE A 3 -8.57 -26.88 8.17
CA PHE A 3 -9.10 -25.52 7.97
C PHE A 3 -9.49 -25.21 6.51
N ARG A 4 -9.01 -25.99 5.53
CA ARG A 4 -9.30 -25.73 4.10
C ARG A 4 -10.71 -26.11 3.65
N ARG A 5 -11.48 -26.88 4.42
CA ARG A 5 -12.82 -27.36 4.01
C ARG A 5 -14.00 -26.79 4.80
N TYR A 6 -13.76 -26.23 5.99
CA TYR A 6 -14.84 -25.75 6.87
C TYR A 6 -14.61 -24.36 7.46
N ALA A 7 -13.44 -23.73 7.25
CA ALA A 7 -13.30 -22.31 7.51
C ALA A 7 -13.95 -21.59 6.32
N SER A 8 -15.26 -21.39 6.41
CA SER A 8 -15.94 -20.39 5.61
C SER A 8 -15.08 -19.11 5.65
N PRO A 9 -14.59 -18.60 4.50
CA PRO A 9 -13.78 -17.38 4.47
C PRO A 9 -14.50 -16.22 5.17
N PHE A 10 -15.83 -16.27 5.16
CA PHE A 10 -16.71 -15.33 5.82
C PHE A 10 -16.59 -15.34 7.34
N LEU A 11 -16.28 -16.48 7.97
CA LEU A 11 -16.10 -16.53 9.43
C LEU A 11 -14.85 -15.74 9.86
N LEU A 12 -13.77 -15.87 9.09
CA LEU A 12 -12.53 -15.13 9.31
C LEU A 12 -12.75 -13.63 9.05
N VAL A 13 -13.44 -13.29 7.97
CA VAL A 13 -13.80 -11.91 7.62
C VAL A 13 -14.71 -11.28 8.68
N ASP A 14 -15.74 -11.99 9.16
CA ASP A 14 -16.63 -11.52 10.23
C ASP A 14 -15.86 -11.28 11.52
N GLN A 15 -14.93 -12.17 11.88
CA GLN A 15 -14.08 -11.96 13.05
C GLN A 15 -13.20 -10.71 12.90
N MET A 16 -12.64 -10.46 11.71
CA MET A 16 -11.83 -9.26 11.45
C MET A 16 -12.67 -7.97 11.41
N LEU A 17 -13.93 -8.07 11.02
CA LEU A 17 -14.89 -6.96 11.03
C LEU A 17 -15.31 -6.64 12.46
N LEU A 18 -15.53 -7.65 13.30
CA LEU A 18 -15.85 -7.50 14.72
C LEU A 18 -14.69 -6.95 15.56
N THR A 19 -13.44 -7.26 15.20
CA THR A 19 -12.25 -6.72 15.86
C THR A 19 -11.85 -5.33 15.35
N GLY A 20 -12.53 -4.81 14.32
CA GLY A 20 -12.25 -3.51 13.70
C GLY A 20 -10.95 -3.47 12.88
N GLN A 21 -10.32 -4.63 12.65
CA GLN A 21 -9.03 -4.76 11.94
C GLN A 21 -9.20 -5.19 10.48
N PHE A 22 -10.43 -5.18 9.96
CA PHE A 22 -10.71 -5.57 8.59
C PHE A 22 -9.89 -4.80 7.54
N SER A 23 -9.65 -3.50 7.76
CA SER A 23 -8.83 -2.69 6.84
C SER A 23 -7.38 -3.17 6.78
N GLU A 24 -6.79 -3.49 7.93
CA GLU A 24 -5.42 -3.99 8.03
C GLU A 24 -5.31 -5.39 7.40
N PHE A 25 -6.28 -6.26 7.70
CA PHE A 25 -6.38 -7.58 7.11
C PHE A 25 -6.49 -7.56 5.57
N VAL A 26 -7.30 -6.67 5.00
CA VAL A 26 -7.42 -6.51 3.55
C VAL A 26 -6.11 -5.99 2.94
N THR A 27 -5.44 -5.07 3.63
CA THR A 27 -4.15 -4.52 3.19
C THR A 27 -3.09 -5.62 3.18
N GLU A 28 -3.02 -6.43 4.23
CA GLU A 28 -2.08 -7.55 4.34
C GLU A 28 -2.31 -8.60 3.23
N ILE A 29 -3.57 -8.96 2.95
CA ILE A 29 -3.90 -9.88 1.84
C ILE A 29 -3.44 -9.32 0.50
N PHE A 30 -3.65 -8.02 0.29
CA PHE A 30 -3.26 -7.37 -0.96
C PHE A 30 -1.73 -7.33 -1.12
N ASP A 31 -1.01 -7.11 -0.01
CA ASP A 31 0.46 -7.15 0.02
C ASP A 31 0.97 -8.57 -0.28
N TYR A 32 0.33 -9.63 0.26
CA TYR A 32 0.68 -11.01 -0.08
C TYR A 32 0.46 -11.34 -1.56
N ASP A 33 -0.69 -10.98 -2.15
CA ASP A 33 -0.94 -11.21 -3.60
C ASP A 33 0.07 -10.44 -4.46
N THR A 34 0.44 -9.24 -4.03
CA THR A 34 1.43 -8.41 -4.70
C THR A 34 2.83 -9.04 -4.62
N ASP A 35 3.24 -9.56 -3.47
CA ASP A 35 4.53 -10.22 -3.30
C ASP A 35 4.65 -11.49 -4.16
N ASP A 36 3.60 -12.31 -4.20
CA ASP A 36 3.53 -13.50 -5.06
C ASP A 36 3.63 -13.13 -6.55
N ARG A 37 2.97 -12.05 -6.97
CA ARG A 37 3.11 -11.54 -8.36
C ARG A 37 4.51 -11.04 -8.64
N LEU A 38 5.12 -10.29 -7.72
CA LEU A 38 6.48 -9.78 -7.86
C LEU A 38 7.49 -10.93 -7.94
N TRP A 39 7.31 -11.97 -7.13
CA TRP A 39 8.11 -13.18 -7.18
C TRP A 39 8.02 -13.87 -8.55
N ASN A 40 6.82 -13.99 -9.10
CA ASN A 40 6.63 -14.52 -10.45
C ASN A 40 7.32 -13.66 -11.53
N ILE A 41 7.24 -12.34 -11.43
CA ILE A 41 7.93 -11.43 -12.37
C ILE A 41 9.44 -11.62 -12.27
N PHE A 42 9.98 -11.64 -11.05
CA PHE A 42 11.41 -11.87 -10.80
C PHE A 42 11.89 -13.17 -11.46
N LEU A 43 11.18 -14.28 -11.24
CA LEU A 43 11.53 -15.59 -11.82
C LEU A 43 11.57 -15.62 -13.35
N HIS A 44 10.70 -14.84 -14.02
CA HIS A 44 10.55 -14.92 -15.48
C HIS A 44 11.24 -13.77 -16.24
N LYS A 45 11.58 -12.67 -15.57
CA LYS A 45 12.07 -11.45 -16.21
C LYS A 45 13.46 -11.02 -15.74
N VAL A 46 13.94 -11.51 -14.61
CA VAL A 46 15.22 -11.08 -14.03
C VAL A 46 16.25 -12.17 -14.23
N ASP A 47 17.33 -11.82 -14.92
CA ASP A 47 18.47 -12.72 -15.05
C ASP A 47 19.05 -12.96 -13.66
N GLY A 48 19.18 -14.22 -13.25
CA GLY A 48 19.42 -14.69 -11.87
C GLY A 48 20.75 -14.31 -11.21
N GLN A 49 21.30 -13.16 -11.56
CA GLN A 49 22.51 -12.55 -11.02
C GLN A 49 22.23 -11.68 -9.79
N THR A 50 20.97 -11.28 -9.55
CA THR A 50 20.56 -10.48 -8.39
C THR A 50 19.62 -11.27 -7.47
N SER A 51 19.66 -10.97 -6.16
CA SER A 51 18.69 -11.51 -5.20
C SER A 51 17.32 -10.85 -5.39
N PHE A 52 16.24 -11.55 -5.06
CA PHE A 52 14.88 -11.01 -5.13
C PHE A 52 14.71 -9.75 -4.29
N ASN A 53 15.32 -9.70 -3.09
CA ASN A 53 15.24 -8.51 -2.23
C ASN A 53 15.98 -7.31 -2.85
N ASP A 54 17.13 -7.55 -3.48
CA ASP A 54 17.92 -6.50 -4.14
C ASP A 54 17.19 -5.98 -5.38
N TRP A 55 16.55 -6.88 -6.14
CA TRP A 55 15.71 -6.52 -7.28
C TRP A 55 14.44 -5.77 -6.84
N LYS A 56 13.76 -6.23 -5.79
CA LYS A 56 12.58 -5.57 -5.23
C LYS A 56 12.91 -4.17 -4.71
N ALA A 57 14.11 -3.99 -4.13
CA ALA A 57 14.61 -2.69 -3.72
C ALA A 57 14.95 -1.78 -4.93
N SER A 58 15.52 -2.33 -6.01
CA SER A 58 15.89 -1.54 -7.20
C SER A 58 14.68 -1.00 -7.97
N ILE A 59 13.53 -1.69 -7.91
CA ILE A 59 12.26 -1.22 -8.48
C ILE A 59 11.43 -0.35 -7.52
N GLY A 60 11.98 0.01 -6.35
CA GLY A 60 11.32 0.91 -5.39
C GLY A 60 10.24 0.27 -4.53
N LEU A 61 10.08 -1.06 -4.55
CA LEU A 61 9.05 -1.80 -3.79
C LEU A 61 9.60 -2.44 -2.49
N GLY A 62 10.91 -2.35 -2.26
CA GLY A 62 11.59 -2.87 -1.06
C GLY A 62 11.83 -1.83 0.03
N GLN A 63 11.52 -0.57 -0.23
CA GLN A 63 11.48 0.45 0.81
C GLN A 63 10.03 0.69 1.16
N ASN A 64 9.72 0.66 2.46
CA ASN A 64 8.65 1.48 3.00
C ASN A 64 8.96 2.91 2.59
N SER A 65 8.55 3.31 1.38
CA SER A 65 8.19 4.69 1.14
C SER A 65 6.94 4.89 1.99
N ASN A 66 7.16 5.08 3.29
CA ASN A 66 6.63 6.27 3.91
C ASN A 66 6.93 7.34 2.87
N ILE A 67 5.91 7.69 2.08
CA ILE A 67 5.92 8.91 1.31
C ILE A 67 5.95 9.96 2.41
N GLU A 68 7.14 10.16 2.97
CA GLU A 68 7.46 11.27 3.83
C GLU A 68 7.43 12.42 2.85
N MET A 69 6.20 12.88 2.59
CA MET A 69 5.90 14.03 1.78
C MET A 69 6.90 15.07 2.24
N THR A 70 7.82 15.42 1.33
CA THR A 70 8.99 16.19 1.70
C THR A 70 8.44 17.45 2.39
N LYS A 71 9.02 17.94 3.49
CA LYS A 71 8.47 19.11 4.22
C LYS A 71 8.07 20.27 3.29
N ASN A 72 8.78 20.38 2.17
CA ASN A 72 8.53 21.30 1.07
C ASN A 72 7.18 21.08 0.33
N GLU A 73 6.78 19.84 0.08
CA GLU A 73 5.49 19.49 -0.55
C GLU A 73 4.31 19.77 0.39
N ILE A 74 4.51 19.55 1.70
CA ILE A 74 3.52 19.92 2.73
C ILE A 74 3.38 21.44 2.79
N GLU A 75 4.50 22.18 2.82
CA GLU A 75 4.51 23.64 2.83
C GLU A 75 3.87 24.22 1.55
N THR A 76 4.15 23.63 0.39
CA THR A 76 3.52 24.01 -0.88
C THR A 76 2.01 23.79 -0.84
N THR A 77 1.55 22.65 -0.31
CA THR A 77 0.11 22.34 -0.19
C THR A 77 -0.61 23.30 0.77
N ILE A 78 0.06 23.70 1.86
CA ILE A 78 -0.49 24.68 2.82
C ILE A 78 -0.61 26.06 2.17
N ASN A 79 0.42 26.51 1.46
CA ASN A 79 0.41 27.80 0.77
C ASN A 79 -0.64 27.83 -0.34
N ASP A 80 -0.75 26.78 -1.16
CA ASP A 80 -1.80 26.65 -2.18
C ASP A 80 -3.20 26.74 -1.56
N SER A 81 -3.42 26.07 -0.42
CA SER A 81 -4.69 26.13 0.30
C SER A 81 -4.99 27.52 0.83
N PHE A 82 -3.97 28.26 1.28
CA PHE A 82 -4.11 29.62 1.80
C PHE A 82 -4.36 30.64 0.68
N ASP A 83 -3.71 30.46 -0.47
CA ASP A 83 -3.90 31.30 -1.66
C ASP A 83 -5.31 31.13 -2.25
N ILE A 84 -5.86 29.92 -2.25
CA ILE A 84 -7.25 29.67 -2.64
C ILE A 84 -8.23 30.44 -1.73
N LEU A 85 -7.98 30.47 -0.43
CA LEU A 85 -8.82 31.18 0.55
C LEU A 85 -8.70 32.71 0.42
N ASN A 86 -7.50 33.22 0.15
CA ASN A 86 -7.28 34.66 -0.02
C ASN A 86 -7.71 35.19 -1.40
N GLY A 87 -7.74 34.33 -2.42
CA GLY A 87 -8.24 34.65 -3.76
C GLY A 87 -9.76 34.53 -3.88
N PHE A 88 -10.46 34.10 -2.83
CA PHE A 88 -11.92 34.02 -2.83
C PHE A 88 -12.52 35.40 -2.54
N GLU A 89 -12.67 36.23 -3.58
CA GLU A 89 -13.56 37.39 -3.51
C GLU A 89 -15.01 36.90 -3.66
N PRO A 90 -15.85 36.94 -2.61
CA PRO A 90 -17.26 36.65 -2.77
C PRO A 90 -17.86 37.84 -3.55
N THR A 91 -18.11 37.64 -4.83
CA THR A 91 -18.88 38.58 -5.63
C THR A 91 -20.29 38.68 -5.02
N SER A 92 -20.69 39.90 -4.66
CA SER A 92 -22.04 40.27 -4.17
C SER A 92 -23.14 39.92 -5.15
#